data_AF-A0A5F9CLN4-F1
#
_entry.id   AF-A0A5F9CLN4-F1
#
_cell.length_a   1.000
_cell.length_b   1.000
_cell.length_c   1.000
_cell.angle_alpha   90.00
_cell.angle_beta   90.00
_cell.angle_gamma   90.00
#
_symmetry.space_group_name_H-M   'P 1'
#
loop_
_entity.id
_entity.type
_entity.pdbx_description
1 polymer ?
#
loop_
_entity_poly.entity_id
_entity_poly.type
_entity_poly.pdbx_seq_one_letter_code
_entity_poly.pdbx_strand_id
1 'polypeptide(L)'
;MTQMFKGFDALGHATDIRFVYTPAMESVCGYSHKSQNRSEEFLIAGQLRNGLLHITTCSFVVPWNSLSFSQRSGFTKTYAAGCDMCTVFACASIPCHLESDTHCLWTDQLLLGSDKGFQSRHLACLPQEPGLCAWQSLRPRKD
;
A
#
# COMPACT_ATOMS: atom_id res chain seq x y z
N MET A 1 -11.98 8.73 14.29
CA MET A 1 -10.73 9.34 14.81
C MET A 1 -9.65 8.85 13.89
N THR A 2 -9.01 9.76 13.16
CA THR A 2 -7.99 9.43 12.17
C THR A 2 -6.69 8.97 12.85
N GLN A 3 -5.92 8.12 12.17
CA GLN A 3 -4.73 7.48 12.73
C GLN A 3 -3.55 7.59 11.77
N MET A 4 -2.34 7.57 12.32
CA MET A 4 -1.08 7.40 11.60
C MET A 4 -0.58 5.97 11.82
N PHE A 5 -0.17 5.27 10.76
CA PHE A 5 0.36 3.90 10.85
C PHE A 5 1.88 3.82 10.64
N LYS A 6 2.47 4.81 9.95
CA LYS A 6 3.91 4.87 9.65
C LYS A 6 4.36 6.33 9.53
N GLY A 7 5.62 6.60 9.85
CA GLY A 7 6.25 7.92 9.64
C GLY A 7 6.42 8.78 10.89
N PHE A 8 6.20 8.21 12.09
CA PHE A 8 6.35 8.92 13.36
C PHE A 8 7.73 9.58 13.53
N ASP A 9 8.81 8.85 13.20
CA ASP A 9 10.18 9.34 13.36
C ASP A 9 10.52 10.50 12.42
N ALA A 10 9.92 10.52 11.22
CA ALA A 10 10.19 11.52 10.19
C ALA A 10 9.52 12.87 10.49
N LEU A 11 8.51 12.89 11.36
CA LEU A 11 7.81 14.10 11.79
C LEU A 11 8.38 14.68 13.10
N GLY A 12 9.22 13.95 13.82
CA GLY A 12 9.81 14.40 15.09
C GLY A 12 8.74 14.89 16.08
N HIS A 13 8.94 16.09 16.64
CA HIS A 13 7.98 16.77 17.52
C HIS A 13 6.91 17.59 16.76
N ALA A 14 6.91 17.58 15.42
CA ALA A 14 6.00 18.40 14.63
C ALA A 14 4.56 17.89 14.71
N THR A 15 3.65 18.83 14.99
CA THR A 15 2.20 18.63 14.98
C THR A 15 1.71 18.07 13.64
N ASP A 16 0.67 17.25 13.70
CA ASP A 16 -0.08 16.57 12.64
C ASP A 16 0.12 17.06 11.19
N ILE A 17 0.16 16.11 10.23
CA ILE A 17 0.09 16.40 8.81
C ILE A 17 -1.25 17.07 8.48
N ARG A 18 -1.22 18.36 8.16
CA ARG A 18 -2.43 19.15 7.81
C ARG A 18 -2.70 19.23 6.31
N PHE A 19 -1.67 19.05 5.49
CA PHE A 19 -1.74 19.22 4.04
C PHE A 19 -1.09 18.06 3.32
N VAL A 20 -1.67 17.73 2.17
CA VAL A 20 -1.14 16.76 1.22
C VAL A 20 -0.96 17.46 -0.11
N TYR A 21 0.25 17.36 -0.67
CA TYR A 21 0.65 18.04 -1.90
C TYR A 21 0.63 17.06 -3.07
N THR A 22 0.31 17.55 -4.25
CA THR A 22 0.29 16.76 -5.48
C THR A 22 0.55 17.66 -6.68
N PRO A 23 1.07 17.14 -7.82
CA PRO A 23 1.23 17.94 -9.03
C PRO A 23 -0.08 18.62 -9.46
N ALA A 24 0.03 19.78 -10.11
CA ALA A 24 -1.12 20.64 -10.41
C ALA A 24 -2.06 20.08 -11.50
N MET A 25 -1.58 19.18 -12.36
CA MET A 25 -2.36 18.64 -13.48
C MET A 25 -2.32 17.11 -13.48
N GLU A 26 -3.44 16.47 -13.83
CA GLU A 26 -3.53 15.01 -13.92
C GLU A 26 -2.53 14.41 -14.94
N SER A 27 -2.24 15.14 -16.03
CA SER A 27 -1.28 14.73 -17.08
C SER A 27 0.17 14.61 -16.60
N VAL A 28 0.51 15.24 -15.47
CA VAL A 28 1.80 15.12 -14.78
C VAL A 28 1.64 14.41 -13.43
N CYS A 29 0.70 13.46 -13.37
CA CYS A 29 0.42 12.61 -12.21
C CYS A 29 -0.17 13.34 -11.00
N GLY A 30 -0.87 14.45 -11.21
CA GLY A 30 -1.64 15.15 -10.18
C GLY A 30 -2.86 14.36 -9.71
N TYR A 31 -2.99 14.15 -8.40
CA TYR A 31 -4.15 13.49 -7.81
C TYR A 31 -5.34 14.47 -7.70
N SER A 32 -6.47 14.11 -8.29
CA SER A 32 -7.73 14.85 -8.16
C SER A 32 -8.68 14.10 -7.23
N HIS A 33 -8.96 14.68 -6.05
CA HIS A 33 -9.88 14.09 -5.08
C HIS A 33 -11.31 14.18 -5.58
N LYS A 34 -11.97 13.03 -5.77
CA LYS A 34 -13.32 12.97 -6.34
C LYS A 34 -14.44 12.95 -5.29
N SER A 35 -14.16 12.57 -4.04
CA SER A 35 -15.19 12.55 -2.99
C SER A 35 -15.54 13.97 -2.55
N GLN A 36 -16.83 14.20 -2.33
CA GLN A 36 -17.36 15.45 -1.75
C GLN A 36 -17.74 15.25 -0.27
N ASN A 37 -17.69 14.02 0.24
CA ASN A 37 -18.05 13.71 1.61
C ASN A 37 -16.87 14.02 2.54
N ARG A 38 -16.99 15.12 3.28
CA ARG A 38 -15.95 15.58 4.22
C ARG A 38 -15.71 14.64 5.40
N SER A 39 -16.65 13.75 5.69
CA SER A 39 -16.54 12.78 6.78
C SER A 39 -16.05 11.41 6.30
N GLU A 40 -15.80 11.23 5.00
CA GLU A 40 -15.24 9.98 4.48
C GLU A 40 -13.75 9.90 4.81
N GLU A 41 -13.37 8.84 5.53
CA GLU A 41 -11.98 8.58 5.89
C GLU A 41 -11.26 7.87 4.74
N PHE A 42 -10.04 8.30 4.43
CA PHE A 42 -9.19 7.73 3.40
C PHE A 42 -7.89 7.21 4.02
N LEU A 43 -7.40 6.09 3.49
CA LEU A 43 -6.01 5.70 3.69
C LEU A 43 -5.14 6.40 2.64
N ILE A 44 -4.05 7.01 3.08
CA ILE A 44 -3.11 7.73 2.21
C ILE A 44 -1.70 7.20 2.49
N ALA A 45 -1.08 6.58 1.48
CA ALA A 45 0.36 6.29 1.48
C ALA A 45 1.06 7.22 0.49
N GLY A 46 1.90 8.12 1.01
CA GLY A 46 2.64 9.10 0.22
C GLY A 46 4.12 9.17 0.61
N GLN A 47 4.85 10.07 -0.05
CA GLN A 47 6.27 10.31 0.21
C GLN A 47 6.45 11.63 0.97
N LEU A 48 7.30 11.64 1.99
CA LEU A 48 7.69 12.88 2.65
C LEU A 48 8.85 13.53 1.89
N ARG A 49 8.72 14.79 1.49
CA ARG A 49 9.79 15.60 0.88
C ARG A 49 9.86 16.93 1.59
N ASN A 50 11.00 17.26 2.17
CA ASN A 50 11.20 18.49 2.95
C ASN A 50 10.11 18.71 4.03
N GLY A 51 9.68 17.63 4.70
CA GLY A 51 8.63 17.67 5.72
C GLY A 51 7.19 17.79 5.18
N LEU A 52 6.99 17.79 3.86
CA LEU A 52 5.68 17.87 3.23
C LEU A 52 5.27 16.49 2.70
N LEU A 53 4.02 16.08 2.93
CA LEU A 53 3.49 14.83 2.40
C LEU A 53 3.06 15.03 0.95
N HIS A 54 3.68 14.30 0.02
CA HIS A 54 3.37 14.31 -1.40
C HIS A 54 2.72 13.01 -1.86
N ILE A 55 1.69 13.14 -2.69
CA ILE A 55 1.03 12.04 -3.40
C ILE A 55 0.92 12.34 -4.90
N THR A 56 0.70 11.29 -5.67
CA THR A 56 0.47 11.32 -7.12
C THR A 56 -0.71 10.40 -7.47
N THR A 57 -1.08 10.34 -8.75
CA THR A 57 -2.05 9.37 -9.28
C THR A 57 -1.65 7.90 -9.02
N CYS A 58 -0.38 7.60 -8.80
CA CYS A 58 0.11 6.25 -8.49
C CYS A 58 0.16 5.94 -6.99
N SER A 59 -0.10 6.92 -6.13
CA SER A 59 -0.07 6.73 -4.67
C SER A 59 -1.28 5.93 -4.20
N PHE A 60 -1.12 5.16 -3.12
CA PHE A 60 -2.21 4.38 -2.56
C PHE A 60 -3.16 5.29 -1.77
N VAL A 61 -4.23 5.75 -2.44
CA VAL A 61 -5.25 6.63 -1.86
C VAL A 61 -6.63 6.02 -2.09
N VAL A 62 -7.24 5.50 -1.03
CA VAL A 62 -8.53 4.77 -1.13
C VAL A 62 -9.41 5.04 0.09
N PRO A 63 -10.75 4.98 -0.04
CA PRO A 63 -11.65 5.07 1.11
C PRO A 63 -11.36 3.95 2.10
N TRP A 64 -11.23 4.27 3.38
CA TRP A 64 -10.90 3.29 4.44
C TRP A 64 -11.91 2.14 4.49
N ASN A 65 -13.20 2.45 4.37
CA ASN A 65 -14.28 1.47 4.40
C ASN A 65 -14.30 0.54 3.18
N SER A 66 -13.59 0.89 2.10
CA SER A 66 -13.44 0.02 0.92
C SER A 66 -12.36 -1.05 1.08
N LEU A 67 -11.50 -0.92 2.09
CA LEU A 67 -10.42 -1.87 2.36
C LEU A 67 -10.97 -3.18 2.93
N SER A 68 -10.39 -4.29 2.50
CA SER A 68 -10.65 -5.59 3.13
C SER A 68 -10.17 -5.58 4.60
N PHE A 69 -10.69 -6.52 5.39
CA PHE A 69 -10.18 -6.74 6.74
C PHE A 69 -8.67 -7.04 6.75
N SER A 70 -8.22 -7.86 5.80
CA SER A 70 -6.82 -8.24 5.63
C SER A 70 -5.92 -7.05 5.29
N GLN A 71 -6.38 -6.12 4.44
CA GLN A 71 -5.64 -4.90 4.13
C GLN A 71 -5.52 -3.99 5.35
N ARG A 72 -6.61 -3.78 6.09
CA ARG A 72 -6.59 -3.01 7.34
C ARG A 72 -5.60 -3.60 8.34
N SER A 73 -5.67 -4.92 8.58
CA SER A 73 -4.71 -5.66 9.41
C SER A 73 -3.27 -5.51 8.91
N GLY A 74 -3.07 -5.56 7.59
CA GLY A 74 -1.78 -5.35 6.94
C GLY A 74 -1.18 -3.98 7.26
N PHE A 75 -1.93 -2.90 7.03
CA PHE A 75 -1.47 -1.54 7.31
C PHE A 75 -1.23 -1.28 8.79
N THR A 76 -2.03 -1.87 9.67
CA THR A 76 -1.91 -1.63 11.12
C THR A 76 -0.73 -2.38 11.74
N LYS A 77 -0.38 -3.59 11.27
CA LYS A 77 0.63 -4.42 11.94
C LYS A 77 1.49 -5.30 11.05
N THR A 78 0.94 -5.87 9.97
CA THR A 78 1.61 -7.01 9.32
C THR A 78 2.57 -6.60 8.21
N TYR A 79 2.27 -5.57 7.42
CA TYR A 79 3.07 -5.26 6.23
C TYR A 79 4.51 -4.87 6.55
N ALA A 80 4.76 -4.25 7.71
CA ALA A 80 6.10 -3.87 8.14
C ALA A 80 7.08 -5.06 8.19
N ALA A 81 6.60 -6.25 8.58
CA ALA A 81 7.44 -7.44 8.68
C ALA A 81 7.98 -7.94 7.32
N GLY A 82 7.37 -7.54 6.20
CA GLY A 82 7.85 -7.86 4.86
C GLY A 82 8.84 -6.83 4.30
N CYS A 83 8.84 -5.59 4.80
CA CYS A 83 9.51 -4.47 4.14
C CYS A 83 11.03 -4.58 4.05
N ASP A 84 11.68 -5.25 5.00
CA ASP A 84 13.15 -5.29 5.07
C ASP A 84 13.77 -6.32 4.13
N MET A 85 13.07 -7.44 3.88
CA MET A 85 13.62 -8.58 3.12
C MET A 85 12.86 -8.85 1.83
N CYS A 86 11.54 -8.63 1.81
CA CYS A 86 10.67 -9.11 0.76
C CYS A 86 10.28 -8.01 -0.23
N THR A 87 10.17 -8.38 -1.50
CA THR A 87 9.71 -7.47 -2.56
C THR A 87 8.48 -8.05 -3.25
N VAL A 88 7.41 -7.26 -3.35
CA VAL A 88 6.27 -7.62 -4.20
C VAL A 88 6.59 -7.21 -5.63
N PHE A 89 6.73 -8.17 -6.53
CA PHE A 89 7.08 -7.93 -7.93
C PHE A 89 5.84 -8.02 -8.82
N ALA A 90 5.44 -6.89 -9.41
CA ALA A 90 4.27 -6.83 -10.30
C ALA A 90 4.56 -7.49 -11.65
N CYS A 91 3.75 -8.46 -12.05
CA CYS A 91 3.79 -8.99 -13.41
C CYS A 91 2.84 -8.23 -14.33
N ALA A 92 3.41 -7.53 -15.31
CA ALA A 92 2.67 -6.81 -16.34
C ALA A 92 2.44 -7.62 -17.63
N SER A 93 3.32 -8.59 -17.94
CA SER A 93 3.25 -9.40 -19.16
C SER A 93 3.95 -10.75 -18.98
N ILE A 94 3.49 -11.77 -19.70
CA ILE A 94 4.09 -13.12 -19.70
C ILE A 94 5.27 -13.14 -20.69
N PRO A 95 6.40 -13.79 -20.35
CA PRO A 95 6.68 -14.50 -19.10
C PRO A 95 7.05 -13.56 -17.95
N CYS A 96 6.51 -13.83 -16.75
CA CYS A 96 6.92 -13.16 -15.53
C CYS A 96 8.17 -13.87 -14.98
N HIS A 97 9.30 -13.19 -14.88
CA HIS A 97 10.52 -13.76 -14.31
C HIS A 97 10.76 -13.20 -12.91
N LEU A 98 10.95 -14.08 -11.92
CA LEU A 98 11.39 -13.68 -10.59
C LEU A 98 12.92 -13.61 -10.57
N GLU A 99 13.46 -12.49 -10.10
CA GLU A 99 14.91 -12.26 -10.02
C GLU A 99 15.51 -12.80 -8.72
N SER A 100 14.68 -13.08 -7.70
CA SER A 100 15.13 -13.49 -6.36
C SER A 100 14.05 -14.30 -5.63
N ASP A 101 14.49 -15.19 -4.74
CA ASP A 101 13.62 -15.95 -3.81
C ASP A 101 12.98 -15.07 -2.74
N THR A 102 13.40 -13.81 -2.61
CA THR A 102 12.75 -12.80 -1.76
C THR A 102 11.60 -12.08 -2.47
N HIS A 103 11.34 -12.38 -3.75
CA HIS A 103 10.28 -11.76 -4.52
C HIS A 103 8.99 -12.59 -4.48
N CYS A 104 7.87 -11.95 -4.16
CA CYS A 104 6.54 -12.56 -4.36
C CYS A 104 5.90 -12.00 -5.64
N LEU A 105 5.53 -12.90 -6.55
CA LEU A 105 4.93 -12.51 -7.82
C LEU A 105 3.49 -12.02 -7.64
N TRP A 106 3.21 -10.78 -8.03
CA TRP A 106 1.88 -10.20 -8.06
C TRP A 106 1.29 -10.27 -9.46
N THR A 107 0.23 -11.06 -9.63
CA THR A 107 -0.40 -11.41 -10.92
C THR A 107 -1.83 -10.91 -11.04
N ASP A 108 -2.39 -10.25 -10.03
CA ASP A 108 -3.78 -9.76 -10.07
C ASP A 108 -4.05 -8.89 -11.30
N GLN A 109 -3.14 -7.95 -11.60
CA GLN A 109 -3.30 -7.04 -12.75
C GLN A 109 -3.30 -7.79 -14.09
N LEU A 110 -2.42 -8.78 -14.25
CA LEU A 110 -2.33 -9.58 -15.47
C LEU A 110 -3.57 -10.45 -15.68
N LEU A 111 -4.07 -11.08 -14.61
CA LEU A 111 -5.16 -12.06 -14.70
C LEU A 111 -6.55 -11.42 -14.69
N LEU A 112 -6.72 -10.31 -13.96
CA LEU A 112 -8.02 -9.70 -13.69
C LEU A 112 -8.14 -8.27 -14.26
N GLY A 113 -7.07 -7.71 -14.82
CA GLY A 113 -7.04 -6.32 -15.29
C GLY A 113 -7.16 -5.28 -14.16
N SER A 114 -7.03 -5.70 -12.90
CA SER A 114 -7.23 -4.83 -11.73
C SER A 114 -6.27 -5.15 -10.60
N ASP A 115 -5.80 -4.09 -9.96
CA ASP A 115 -5.05 -4.06 -8.72
C ASP A 115 -5.87 -4.45 -7.47
N LYS A 116 -7.18 -4.67 -7.62
CA LYS A 116 -8.11 -5.07 -6.55
C LYS A 116 -8.40 -6.58 -6.53
N GLY A 117 -7.46 -7.37 -7.06
CA GLY A 117 -7.55 -8.82 -7.11
C GLY A 117 -7.38 -9.51 -5.76
N PHE A 118 -7.21 -10.83 -5.81
CA PHE A 118 -7.17 -11.67 -4.61
C PHE A 118 -5.92 -11.42 -3.78
N GLN A 119 -4.76 -11.30 -4.42
CA GLN A 119 -3.48 -11.14 -3.72
C GLN A 119 -3.45 -9.80 -2.98
N SER A 120 -3.79 -8.71 -3.66
CA SER A 120 -3.89 -7.35 -3.11
C SER A 120 -4.86 -7.26 -1.92
N ARG A 121 -6.00 -7.97 -1.98
CA ARG A 121 -7.02 -7.92 -0.94
C ARG A 121 -6.76 -8.82 0.26
N HIS A 122 -5.95 -9.87 0.16
CA HIS A 122 -5.92 -10.90 1.19
C HIS A 122 -4.53 -11.37 1.60
N LEU A 123 -3.50 -11.10 0.80
CA LEU A 123 -2.17 -11.66 1.00
C LEU A 123 -1.17 -10.57 1.38
N ALA A 124 -0.07 -11.01 2.00
CA ALA A 124 1.14 -10.22 2.19
C ALA A 124 2.34 -11.06 1.77
N CYS A 125 3.34 -10.42 1.16
CA CYS A 125 4.63 -11.04 0.91
C CYS A 125 5.47 -10.93 2.18
N LEU A 126 5.69 -12.06 2.85
CA LEU A 126 6.33 -12.10 4.16
C LEU A 126 7.47 -13.12 4.17
N PRO A 127 8.48 -12.92 5.04
CA PRO A 127 9.54 -13.90 5.27
C PRO A 127 8.94 -15.25 5.68
N GLN A 128 9.36 -16.30 4.99
CA GLN A 128 9.07 -17.68 5.42
C GLN A 128 10.30 -18.26 6.12
N GLU A 129 11.48 -18.09 5.51
CA GLU A 129 12.78 -18.50 6.03
C GLU A 129 13.83 -17.43 5.64
N PRO A 130 15.04 -17.43 6.23
CA PRO A 130 16.09 -16.49 5.82
C PRO A 130 16.37 -16.58 4.31
N GLY A 131 16.18 -15.48 3.58
CA GLY A 131 16.38 -15.42 2.12
C GLY A 131 15.19 -15.90 1.27
N LEU A 132 14.09 -16.35 1.88
CA LEU A 132 12.90 -16.82 1.18
C LEU A 132 11.64 -16.07 1.63
N CYS A 133 10.93 -15.48 0.67
CA CYS A 133 9.65 -14.82 0.89
C CYS A 133 8.52 -15.54 0.16
N ALA A 134 7.34 -15.56 0.78
CA ALA A 134 6.17 -16.20 0.19
C ALA A 134 4.90 -15.39 0.45
N TRP A 135 3.90 -15.61 -0.40
CA TRP A 135 2.56 -15.10 -0.16
C TRP A 135 1.92 -15.80 1.03
N GLN A 136 1.62 -15.04 2.07
CA GLN A 136 0.93 -15.52 3.27
C GLN A 136 -0.45 -14.87 3.37
N SER A 137 -1.45 -15.66 3.78
CA SER A 137 -2.83 -15.18 3.95
C SER A 137 -2.98 -14.35 5.22
N LEU A 138 -3.54 -13.16 5.08
CA LEU A 138 -3.94 -12.28 6.17
C LEU A 138 -5.43 -12.40 6.50
N ARG A 139 -6.11 -13.44 6.00
CA ARG A 139 -7.51 -13.69 6.38
C ARG A 139 -7.58 -14.11 7.85
N PRO A 140 -8.62 -13.72 8.59
CA PRO A 140 -8.81 -14.22 9.94
C PRO A 140 -8.94 -15.74 9.87
N ARG A 141 -8.21 -16.44 10.74
CA ARG A 141 -8.45 -17.87 10.96
C ARG A 141 -9.85 -17.98 11.57
N LYS A 142 -10.68 -18.84 10.99
CA LYS A 142 -11.92 -19.25 11.64
C LYS A 142 -11.49 -20.28 12.68
N ASP A 143 -11.59 -19.91 13.95
CA ASP A 143 -11.56 -20.87 15.06
C ASP A 143 -12.88 -21.65 15.09
#